data_AF-A0A2E1H555-F1
#
_entry.id   AF-A0A2E1H555-F1
#
_cell.length_a   1.000
_cell.length_b   1.000
_cell.length_c   1.000
_cell.angle_alpha   90.00
_cell.angle_beta   90.00
_cell.angle_gamma   90.00
#
_symmetry.space_group_name_H-M   'P 1'
#
loop_
_entity.id
_entity.type
_entity.pdbx_description
1 polymer ?
#
loop_
_entity_poly.entity_id
_entity_poly.type
_entity_poly.pdbx_seq_one_letter_code
_entity_poly.pdbx_strand_id
1 'polypeptide(L)'
;MRLSTLLLISTFFWACAGDSAPVFTDVNTAIDRADSAKSAGDTDLAKAGYEYARDNGDGDSRADALIGLFELGCAGADDDMAFANFETLTSSHADKLTQGELKRMVDLCVTSATVETGDSIIDYAMQAFPEMKDDLTNPAAAIEKIRTEGPGADLSGLGYAGD
;
A
#
# COMPACT_ATOMS: atom_id res chain seq x y z
N MET A 1 34.61 11.65 -50.58
CA MET A 1 35.09 12.14 -49.28
C MET A 1 34.11 11.68 -48.21
N ARG A 2 34.50 10.71 -47.39
CA ARG A 2 33.75 10.23 -46.22
C ARG A 2 34.62 10.47 -45.01
N LEU A 3 34.16 11.25 -44.04
CA LEU A 3 34.75 11.30 -42.70
C LEU A 3 33.67 11.74 -41.70
N SER A 4 33.04 10.72 -41.14
CA SER A 4 32.74 10.53 -39.72
C SER A 4 32.31 11.74 -38.89
N THR A 5 31.00 11.85 -38.70
CA THR A 5 30.36 12.66 -37.66
C THR A 5 30.57 12.02 -36.28
N LEU A 6 30.96 12.87 -35.33
CA LEU A 6 31.23 12.60 -33.92
C LEU A 6 30.04 11.98 -33.17
N LEU A 7 30.36 11.07 -32.23
CA LEU A 7 29.54 10.80 -31.05
C LEU A 7 30.49 10.67 -29.85
N LEU A 8 30.72 11.81 -29.19
CA LEU A 8 31.35 11.88 -27.89
C LEU A 8 30.38 11.26 -26.87
N ILE A 9 30.71 10.07 -26.39
CA ILE A 9 30.09 9.46 -25.22
C ILE A 9 30.69 10.17 -24.00
N SER A 10 30.04 11.22 -23.53
CA SER A 10 30.29 11.81 -22.22
C SER A 10 29.63 10.95 -21.15
N THR A 11 30.39 10.02 -20.58
CA THR A 11 30.05 9.33 -19.33
C THR A 11 30.10 10.34 -18.18
N PHE A 12 28.94 10.89 -17.81
CA PHE A 12 28.78 11.54 -16.51
C PHE A 12 28.63 10.45 -15.44
N PHE A 13 29.79 9.94 -15.01
CA PHE A 13 29.96 9.39 -13.67
C PHE A 13 30.06 10.59 -12.72
N TRP A 14 28.97 10.96 -12.06
CA TRP A 14 29.04 11.79 -10.85
C TRP A 14 28.11 11.20 -9.80
N ALA A 15 28.69 10.29 -9.02
CA ALA A 15 28.22 9.96 -7.68
C ALA A 15 28.56 11.15 -6.76
N CYS A 16 27.55 11.93 -6.40
CA CYS A 16 27.52 12.69 -5.16
C CYS A 16 26.16 12.42 -4.52
N ALA A 17 26.15 11.50 -3.56
CA ALA A 17 25.04 11.27 -2.65
C ALA A 17 24.82 12.53 -1.81
N GLY A 18 23.98 13.42 -2.32
CA GLY A 18 23.33 14.45 -1.53
C GLY A 18 22.11 13.82 -0.90
N ASP A 19 22.27 13.37 0.34
CA ASP A 19 21.27 12.80 1.24
C ASP A 19 20.22 13.86 1.62
N SER A 20 19.52 14.38 0.61
CA SER A 20 18.44 15.34 0.79
C SER A 20 17.14 14.57 0.72
N ALA A 21 16.52 14.37 1.89
CA ALA A 21 15.16 13.85 1.97
C ALA A 21 14.26 14.60 0.97
N PRO A 22 13.31 13.91 0.30
CA PRO A 22 12.43 14.55 -0.65
C PRO A 22 11.67 15.70 0.02
N VAL A 23 11.76 16.89 -0.56
CA VAL A 23 11.10 18.09 -0.04
C VAL A 23 9.72 18.21 -0.67
N PHE A 24 8.70 18.12 0.17
CA PHE A 24 7.31 18.38 -0.18
C PHE A 24 6.88 19.73 0.39
N THR A 25 6.18 20.51 -0.42
CA THR A 25 5.67 21.85 -0.03
C THR A 25 4.16 21.97 -0.19
N ASP A 26 3.53 20.94 -0.74
CA ASP A 26 2.11 20.89 -1.08
C ASP A 26 1.64 19.45 -0.93
N VAL A 27 0.47 19.27 -0.32
CA VAL A 27 -0.07 17.95 0.06
C VAL A 27 -0.48 17.15 -1.17
N ASN A 28 -1.20 17.77 -2.11
CA ASN A 28 -1.65 17.09 -3.33
C ASN A 28 -0.45 16.64 -4.17
N THR A 29 0.54 17.52 -4.32
CA THR A 29 1.79 17.19 -5.01
C THR A 29 2.56 16.06 -4.30
N ALA A 30 2.49 15.97 -2.97
CA ALA A 30 3.12 14.90 -2.22
C ALA A 30 2.44 13.55 -2.48
N ILE A 31 1.10 13.51 -2.49
CA ILE A 31 0.32 12.31 -2.83
C ILE A 31 0.58 11.88 -4.28
N ASP A 32 0.50 12.80 -5.26
CA ASP A 32 0.73 12.49 -6.67
C ASP A 32 2.13 11.88 -6.91
N ARG A 33 3.15 12.43 -6.22
CA ARG A 33 4.51 11.91 -6.27
C ARG A 33 4.64 10.57 -5.56
N ALA A 34 3.93 10.38 -4.45
CA ALA A 34 3.93 9.13 -3.72
C ALA A 34 3.30 8.00 -4.54
N ASP A 35 2.17 8.26 -5.19
CA ASP A 35 1.51 7.30 -6.10
C ASP A 35 2.41 6.93 -7.28
N SER A 36 3.07 7.93 -7.86
CA SER A 36 4.03 7.72 -8.95
C SER A 36 5.23 6.89 -8.49
N ALA A 37 5.75 7.17 -7.30
CA ALA A 37 6.87 6.45 -6.70
C ALA A 37 6.50 5.01 -6.35
N LYS A 38 5.32 4.78 -5.74
CA LYS A 38 4.78 3.44 -5.46
C LYS A 38 4.68 2.61 -6.75
N SER A 39 4.12 3.20 -7.80
CA SER A 39 4.01 2.55 -9.12
C SER A 39 5.37 2.24 -9.74
N ALA A 40 6.41 3.04 -9.45
CA ALA A 40 7.78 2.83 -9.90
C ALA A 40 8.59 1.88 -9.00
N GLY A 41 8.04 1.44 -7.86
CA GLY A 41 8.75 0.63 -6.86
C GLY A 41 9.71 1.44 -5.98
N ASP A 42 9.65 2.77 -6.00
CA ASP A 42 10.40 3.64 -5.09
C ASP A 42 9.62 3.81 -3.78
N THR A 43 9.77 2.81 -2.90
CA THR A 43 9.04 2.71 -1.64
C THR A 43 9.39 3.82 -0.66
N ASP A 44 10.65 4.29 -0.67
CA ASP A 44 11.13 5.33 0.25
C ASP A 44 10.51 6.68 -0.10
N LEU A 45 10.51 7.05 -1.38
CA LEU A 45 9.86 8.27 -1.84
C LEU A 45 8.33 8.20 -1.67
N ALA A 46 7.73 7.04 -1.94
CA ALA A 46 6.30 6.83 -1.74
C ALA A 46 5.91 7.03 -0.27
N LYS A 47 6.63 6.37 0.64
CA LYS A 47 6.42 6.49 2.09
C LYS A 47 6.57 7.94 2.55
N ALA A 48 7.66 8.62 2.16
CA ALA A 48 7.89 10.00 2.55
C ALA A 48 6.78 10.96 2.08
N GLY A 49 6.25 10.76 0.87
CA GLY A 49 5.17 11.59 0.32
C GLY A 49 3.84 11.37 1.04
N TYR A 50 3.46 10.12 1.31
CA TYR A 50 2.26 9.84 2.08
C TYR A 50 2.39 10.26 3.55
N GLU A 51 3.55 10.07 4.21
CA GLU A 51 3.77 10.56 5.58
C GLU A 51 3.62 12.08 5.66
N TYR A 52 4.19 12.81 4.69
CA TYR A 52 3.99 14.26 4.59
C TYR A 52 2.51 14.63 4.47
N ALA A 53 1.76 13.93 3.60
CA ALA A 53 0.34 14.18 3.40
C ALA A 53 -0.52 13.81 4.61
N ARG A 54 -0.21 12.73 5.32
CA ARG A 54 -0.83 12.34 6.60
C ARG A 54 -0.63 13.43 7.66
N ASP A 55 0.56 14.00 7.72
CA ASP A 55 0.90 14.95 8.79
C ASP A 55 0.41 16.38 8.48
N ASN A 56 0.27 16.75 7.20
CA ASN A 56 -0.03 18.13 6.78
C ASN A 56 -1.35 18.31 6.02
N GLY A 57 -1.98 17.21 5.59
CA GLY A 57 -3.23 17.23 4.82
C GLY A 57 -4.45 17.65 5.63
N ASP A 58 -5.57 17.83 4.93
CA ASP A 58 -6.89 17.91 5.53
C ASP A 58 -7.51 16.51 5.73
N GLY A 59 -8.76 16.43 6.19
CA GLY A 59 -9.39 15.14 6.51
C GLY A 59 -9.41 14.15 5.35
N ASP A 60 -9.57 14.63 4.12
CA ASP A 60 -9.64 13.77 2.94
C ASP A 60 -8.23 13.36 2.50
N SER A 61 -7.31 14.31 2.37
CA SER A 61 -5.92 14.00 1.99
C SER A 61 -5.21 13.12 3.02
N ARG A 62 -5.53 13.26 4.31
CA ARG A 62 -4.99 12.39 5.36
C ARG A 62 -5.49 10.95 5.21
N ALA A 63 -6.77 10.77 4.91
CA ALA A 63 -7.33 9.44 4.70
C ALA A 63 -6.69 8.78 3.46
N ASP A 64 -6.56 9.51 2.35
CA ASP A 64 -5.89 9.01 1.14
C ASP A 64 -4.44 8.61 1.42
N ALA A 65 -3.72 9.42 2.19
CA ALA A 65 -2.35 9.13 2.60
C ALA A 65 -2.25 7.88 3.50
N LEU A 66 -3.18 7.70 4.45
CA LEU A 66 -3.22 6.52 5.30
C LEU A 66 -3.54 5.25 4.51
N ILE A 67 -4.44 5.32 3.51
CA ILE A 67 -4.69 4.21 2.58
C ILE A 67 -3.42 3.89 1.79
N GLY A 68 -2.73 4.91 1.26
CA GLY A 68 -1.45 4.73 0.57
C GLY A 68 -0.37 4.08 1.44
N LEU A 69 -0.25 4.47 2.71
CA LEU A 69 0.68 3.86 3.66
C LEU A 69 0.29 2.41 4.02
N PHE A 70 -1.01 2.13 4.19
CA PHE A 70 -1.51 0.77 4.37
C PHE A 70 -1.12 -0.13 3.20
N GLU A 71 -1.29 0.36 1.97
CA GLU A 71 -0.95 -0.39 0.76
C GLU A 71 0.55 -0.63 0.61
N LEU A 72 1.39 0.35 1.00
CA LEU A 72 2.84 0.18 1.06
C LEU A 72 3.24 -0.87 2.09
N GLY A 73 2.59 -0.88 3.26
CA GLY A 73 2.78 -1.91 4.28
C GLY A 73 2.49 -3.31 3.71
N CYS A 74 1.34 -3.46 3.05
CA CYS A 74 1.01 -4.72 2.39
C CYS A 74 2.02 -5.09 1.29
N ALA A 75 2.37 -4.18 0.38
CA ALA A 75 3.33 -4.46 -0.69
C ALA A 75 4.71 -4.89 -0.17
N GLY A 76 5.11 -4.40 1.01
CA GLY A 76 6.35 -4.78 1.68
C GLY A 76 6.24 -5.99 2.61
N ALA A 77 5.06 -6.61 2.74
CA ALA A 77 4.73 -7.59 3.78
C ALA A 77 5.05 -7.08 5.22
N ASP A 78 4.92 -5.77 5.43
CA ASP A 78 5.08 -5.08 6.71
C ASP A 78 3.70 -4.95 7.38
N ASP A 79 3.32 -6.00 8.10
CA ASP A 79 2.02 -6.13 8.77
C ASP A 79 1.84 -5.04 9.85
N ASP A 80 2.89 -4.68 10.59
CA ASP A 80 2.84 -3.62 11.60
C ASP A 80 2.51 -2.26 10.98
N MET A 81 3.16 -1.92 9.85
CA MET A 81 2.87 -0.69 9.12
C MET A 81 1.46 -0.70 8.54
N ALA A 82 1.01 -1.82 7.97
CA ALA A 82 -0.35 -1.94 7.47
C ALA A 82 -1.38 -1.75 8.61
N PHE A 83 -1.21 -2.47 9.72
CA PHE A 83 -2.10 -2.42 10.88
C PHE A 83 -2.21 -1.02 11.46
N ALA A 84 -1.09 -0.35 11.73
CA ALA A 84 -1.09 0.97 12.36
C ALA A 84 -1.84 2.03 11.52
N ASN A 85 -1.71 1.97 10.20
CA ASN A 85 -2.42 2.89 9.31
C ASN A 85 -3.92 2.53 9.18
N PHE A 86 -4.27 1.24 9.16
CA PHE A 86 -5.66 0.79 9.21
C PHE A 86 -6.35 1.17 10.54
N GLU A 87 -5.68 1.02 11.68
CA GLU A 87 -6.18 1.45 12.99
C GLU A 87 -6.43 2.97 13.03
N THR A 88 -5.54 3.75 12.41
CA THR A 88 -5.72 5.20 12.30
C THR A 88 -6.91 5.56 11.40
N LEU A 89 -7.09 4.85 10.28
CA LEU A 89 -8.26 5.03 9.40
C LEU A 89 -9.57 4.73 10.15
N THR A 90 -9.66 3.59 10.83
CA THR A 90 -10.90 3.18 11.53
C THR A 90 -11.22 4.07 12.73
N SER A 91 -10.21 4.64 13.40
CA SER A 91 -10.43 5.53 14.56
C SER A 91 -10.75 6.97 14.17
N SER A 92 -10.22 7.48 13.06
CA SER A 92 -10.25 8.92 12.73
C SER A 92 -10.94 9.26 11.40
N HIS A 93 -11.08 8.28 10.50
CA HIS A 93 -11.59 8.45 9.13
C HIS A 93 -12.52 7.29 8.72
N ALA A 94 -13.28 6.75 9.68
CA ALA A 94 -14.17 5.60 9.46
C ALA A 94 -15.21 5.84 8.36
N ASP A 95 -15.62 7.10 8.14
CA ASP A 95 -16.56 7.50 7.08
C ASP A 95 -16.01 7.27 5.67
N LYS A 96 -14.69 7.12 5.51
CA LYS A 96 -14.03 6.80 4.25
C LYS A 96 -13.98 5.31 3.95
N LEU A 97 -14.21 4.46 4.95
CA LEU A 97 -14.16 3.00 4.81
C LEU A 97 -15.52 2.45 4.36
N THR A 98 -15.65 2.23 3.06
CA THR A 98 -16.82 1.58 2.46
C THR A 98 -16.67 0.06 2.44
N GLN A 99 -17.76 -0.67 2.18
CA GLN A 99 -17.72 -2.12 1.99
C GLN A 99 -16.74 -2.54 0.88
N GLY A 100 -16.77 -1.83 -0.25
CA GLY A 100 -15.88 -2.11 -1.37
C GLY A 100 -14.42 -1.87 -1.00
N GLU A 101 -14.16 -0.82 -0.23
CA GLU A 101 -12.81 -0.48 0.22
C GLU A 101 -12.27 -1.50 1.22
N LEU A 102 -13.06 -1.86 2.23
CA LEU A 102 -12.69 -2.89 3.21
C LEU A 102 -12.44 -4.23 2.53
N LYS A 103 -13.29 -4.63 1.58
CA LYS A 103 -13.07 -5.86 0.81
C LYS A 103 -11.74 -5.79 0.04
N ARG A 104 -11.47 -4.68 -0.65
CA ARG A 104 -10.22 -4.46 -1.39
C ARG A 104 -9.00 -4.54 -0.47
N MET A 105 -9.08 -3.94 0.72
CA MET A 105 -8.01 -3.98 1.71
C MET A 105 -7.75 -5.40 2.24
N VAL A 106 -8.80 -6.18 2.54
CA VAL A 106 -8.64 -7.60 2.92
C VAL A 106 -8.02 -8.41 1.77
N ASP A 107 -8.51 -8.23 0.54
CA ASP A 107 -7.96 -8.93 -0.63
C ASP A 107 -6.47 -8.60 -0.81
N LEU A 108 -6.08 -7.34 -0.57
CA LEU A 108 -4.67 -6.95 -0.57
C LEU A 108 -3.89 -7.70 0.52
N CYS A 109 -4.40 -7.75 1.76
CA CYS A 109 -3.77 -8.48 2.85
C CYS A 109 -3.58 -9.98 2.56
N VAL A 110 -4.55 -10.60 1.87
CA VAL A 110 -4.43 -11.99 1.40
C VAL A 110 -3.25 -12.11 0.43
N THR A 111 -3.18 -11.23 -0.57
CA THR A 111 -2.11 -11.28 -1.58
C THR A 111 -0.72 -10.94 -1.04
N SER A 112 -0.63 -10.14 0.03
CA SER A 112 0.63 -9.78 0.69
C SER A 112 1.00 -10.66 1.88
N ALA A 113 0.13 -11.60 2.25
CA ALA A 113 0.27 -12.39 3.48
C ALA A 113 0.43 -11.55 4.77
N THR A 114 -0.18 -10.36 4.84
CA THR A 114 -0.27 -9.55 6.07
C THR A 114 -1.49 -10.00 6.88
N VAL A 115 -1.30 -11.14 7.54
CA VAL A 115 -2.35 -11.98 8.14
C VAL A 115 -3.03 -11.29 9.33
N GLU A 116 -2.30 -10.61 10.20
CA GLU A 116 -2.87 -10.00 11.41
C GLU A 116 -3.72 -8.77 11.07
N THR A 117 -3.23 -7.95 10.12
CA THR A 117 -4.01 -6.82 9.62
C THR A 117 -5.27 -7.29 8.90
N GLY A 118 -5.16 -8.32 8.05
CA GLY A 118 -6.31 -8.82 7.30
C GLY A 118 -7.43 -9.35 8.21
N ASP A 119 -7.11 -10.07 9.30
CA ASP A 119 -8.09 -10.48 10.31
C ASP A 119 -8.75 -9.27 10.98
N SER A 120 -7.95 -8.26 11.34
CA SER A 120 -8.45 -7.04 11.98
C SER A 120 -9.42 -6.28 11.06
N ILE A 121 -9.16 -6.25 9.75
CA ILE A 121 -10.06 -5.64 8.78
C ILE A 121 -11.35 -6.46 8.66
N ILE A 122 -11.27 -7.80 8.63
CA ILE A 122 -12.45 -8.67 8.57
C ILE A 122 -13.34 -8.46 9.80
N ASP A 123 -12.75 -8.44 11.00
CA ASP A 123 -13.47 -8.20 12.26
C ASP A 123 -14.15 -6.83 12.27
N TYR A 124 -13.44 -5.79 11.84
CA TYR A 124 -14.02 -4.45 11.70
C TYR A 124 -15.16 -4.43 10.67
N ALA A 125 -14.95 -5.03 9.50
CA ALA A 125 -15.92 -5.05 8.42
C ALA A 125 -17.20 -5.80 8.82
N MET A 126 -17.11 -6.92 9.52
CA MET A 126 -18.27 -7.65 10.03
C MET A 126 -19.05 -6.86 11.09
N GLN A 127 -18.37 -5.99 11.85
CA GLN A 127 -19.02 -5.12 12.84
C GLN A 127 -19.69 -3.91 12.18
N ALA A 128 -19.00 -3.26 11.24
CA ALA A 128 -19.48 -2.05 10.56
C ALA A 128 -20.52 -2.35 9.47
N PHE A 129 -20.38 -3.47 8.77
CA PHE A 129 -21.19 -3.89 7.63
C PHE A 129 -21.50 -5.40 7.69
N PRO A 130 -22.40 -5.85 8.59
CA PRO A 130 -22.70 -7.27 8.78
C PRO A 130 -23.13 -8.03 7.52
N GLU A 131 -23.67 -7.33 6.52
CA GLU A 131 -24.04 -7.88 5.22
C GLU A 131 -22.85 -8.40 4.40
N MET A 132 -21.62 -7.95 4.69
CA MET A 132 -20.39 -8.41 4.02
C MET A 132 -19.98 -9.84 4.38
N LYS A 133 -20.69 -10.49 5.32
CA LYS A 133 -20.34 -11.83 5.83
C LYS A 133 -20.05 -12.85 4.72
N ASP A 134 -20.91 -12.90 3.72
CA ASP A 134 -20.76 -13.88 2.62
C ASP A 134 -19.58 -13.49 1.72
N ASP A 135 -19.40 -12.18 1.44
CA ASP A 135 -18.30 -11.66 0.63
C ASP A 135 -16.92 -11.84 1.29
N LEU A 136 -16.87 -11.90 2.62
CA LEU A 136 -15.64 -12.08 3.40
C LEU A 136 -15.32 -13.54 3.75
N THR A 137 -16.19 -14.49 3.40
CA THR A 137 -15.98 -15.91 3.71
C THR A 137 -14.71 -16.47 3.05
N ASN A 138 -14.51 -16.20 1.75
CA ASN A 138 -13.32 -16.66 1.04
C ASN A 138 -12.04 -15.95 1.50
N PRO A 139 -12.01 -14.60 1.66
CA PRO A 139 -10.86 -13.92 2.23
C PRO A 139 -10.48 -14.44 3.63
N ALA A 140 -11.44 -14.66 4.53
CA ALA A 140 -11.18 -15.21 5.86
C ALA A 140 -10.55 -16.62 5.79
N ALA A 141 -11.07 -17.48 4.91
CA ALA A 141 -10.49 -18.81 4.69
C ALA A 141 -9.07 -18.73 4.11
N ALA A 142 -8.80 -17.74 3.25
CA ALA A 142 -7.49 -17.55 2.66
C ALA A 142 -6.47 -17.08 3.71
N ILE A 143 -6.84 -16.13 4.58
CA ILE A 143 -5.98 -15.68 5.69
C ILE A 143 -5.66 -16.83 6.64
N GLU A 144 -6.65 -17.64 7.04
CA GLU A 144 -6.39 -18.79 7.92
C GLU A 144 -5.49 -19.83 7.24
N LYS A 145 -5.66 -20.04 5.93
CA LYS A 145 -4.79 -20.91 5.16
C LYS A 145 -3.35 -20.38 5.09
N ILE A 146 -3.15 -19.09 4.85
CA ILE A 146 -1.82 -18.46 4.90
C ILE A 146 -1.21 -18.56 6.31
N ARG A 147 -2.01 -18.35 7.36
CA ARG A 147 -1.57 -18.47 8.76
C ARG A 147 -1.03 -19.87 9.08
N THR A 148 -1.65 -20.91 8.52
CA THR A 148 -1.33 -22.31 8.82
C THR A 148 -0.27 -22.91 7.89
N GLU A 149 -0.28 -22.56 6.61
CA GLU A 149 0.61 -23.11 5.58
C GLU A 149 1.76 -22.15 5.19
N GLY A 150 1.66 -20.86 5.54
CA GLY A 150 2.63 -19.82 5.24
C GLY A 150 2.27 -18.96 4.00
N PRO A 151 3.07 -17.94 3.67
CA PRO A 151 2.82 -17.00 2.56
C PRO A 151 2.67 -17.63 1.17
N GLY A 152 3.18 -18.85 0.96
CA GLY A 152 3.09 -19.58 -0.31
C GLY A 152 1.96 -20.62 -0.37
N ALA A 153 0.93 -20.48 0.46
CA ALA A 153 -0.19 -21.41 0.48
C ALA A 153 -0.96 -21.39 -0.85
N ASP A 154 -1.46 -22.55 -1.31
CA ASP A 154 -2.28 -22.61 -2.54
C ASP A 154 -3.70 -22.10 -2.28
N LEU A 155 -3.99 -20.90 -2.76
CA LEU A 155 -5.28 -20.22 -2.60
C LEU A 155 -6.18 -20.32 -3.84
N SER A 156 -5.78 -21.07 -4.88
CA SER A 156 -6.51 -21.16 -6.15
C SER A 156 -7.95 -21.64 -5.99
N GLY A 157 -8.18 -22.58 -5.05
CA GLY A 157 -9.51 -23.08 -4.71
C GLY A 157 -10.42 -22.04 -4.03
N LEU A 158 -9.88 -20.92 -3.57
CA LEU A 158 -10.60 -19.83 -2.90
C LEU A 158 -10.82 -18.62 -3.82
N GLY A 159 -10.36 -18.69 -5.07
CA GLY A 159 -10.53 -17.63 -6.08
C GLY A 159 -9.39 -16.62 -6.13
N TYR A 160 -8.30 -16.84 -5.40
CA TYR A 160 -7.07 -16.05 -5.52
C TYR A 160 -6.13 -16.74 -6.51
N ALA A 161 -5.61 -16.01 -7.48
CA ALA A 161 -4.63 -16.56 -8.41
C ALA A 161 -3.37 -16.97 -7.64
N GLY A 162 -2.94 -18.22 -7.80
CA GLY A 162 -1.60 -18.62 -7.38
C GLY A 162 -0.57 -18.01 -8.33
N ASP A 163 0.49 -17.49 -7.75
CA ASP A 163 1.70 -17.01 -8.41
C ASP A 163 2.53 -18.15 -9.07
#